data_AF-A0A7Y4SI92-F1
#
_entry.id   AF-A0A7Y4SI92-F1
#
_cell.length_a   1.000
_cell.length_b   1.000
_cell.length_c   1.000
_cell.angle_alpha   90.00
_cell.angle_beta   90.00
_cell.angle_gamma   90.00
#
_symmetry.space_group_name_H-M   'P 1'
#
loop_
_entity.id
_entity.type
_entity.pdbx_description
1 polymer ?
#
loop_
_entity_poly.entity_id
_entity_poly.type
_entity_poly.pdbx_seq_one_letter_code
_entity_poly.pdbx_strand_id
1 'polypeptide(L)' 'MKTLLITGANRGIGLEFCNQYAAAGWRVLACCREPSKADALNKLAARYPDLIQLHALTVTDHA' A
#
# COMPACT_ATOMS: atom_id res chain seq x y z
N MET A 1 -16.11 -6.93 -5.38
CA MET A 1 -14.72 -7.00 -4.88
C MET A 1 -14.52 -5.88 -3.88
N LYS A 2 -13.91 -6.14 -2.72
CA LYS A 2 -13.70 -5.11 -1.69
C LYS A 2 -12.36 -4.41 -1.94
N THR A 3 -12.35 -3.08 -1.84
CA THR A 3 -11.17 -2.24 -2.10
C THR A 3 -10.98 -1.29 -0.94
N LEU A 4 -9.72 -1.08 -0.54
CA LEU A 4 -9.36 -0.15 0.52
C LEU A 4 -8.17 0.72 0.10
N LEU A 5 -8.12 1.93 0.65
CA LEU A 5 -7.02 2.87 0.50
C LEU A 5 -6.31 2.99 1.85
N ILE A 6 -4.98 2.83 1.88
CA ILE A 6 -4.17 3.07 3.07
C ILE A 6 -3.22 4.22 2.79
N THR A 7 -3.32 5.29 3.56
CA THR A 7 -2.29 6.33 3.62
C THR A 7 -1.21 5.95 4.63
N GLY A 8 0.05 6.23 4.33
CA GLY A 8 1.16 5.87 5.22
C GLY A 8 1.53 4.38 5.19
N ALA A 9 1.43 3.72 4.03
CA ALA A 9 1.68 2.30 3.86
C ALA A 9 3.17 1.88 3.83
N ASN A 10 4.11 2.83 3.94
CA ASN A 10 5.54 2.56 3.74
C ASN A 10 6.15 1.60 4.78
N ARG A 11 5.64 1.63 6.01
CA ARG A 11 6.18 0.87 7.16
C ARG A 11 5.17 0.79 8.29
N GLY A 12 5.47 0.00 9.32
CA GLY A 12 4.66 -0.10 10.53
C GLY A 12 3.25 -0.61 10.26
N ILE A 13 2.26 -0.05 10.95
CA ILE A 13 0.87 -0.53 10.92
C ILE A 13 0.26 -0.43 9.52
N GLY A 14 0.54 0.64 8.77
CA GLY A 14 0.02 0.79 7.41
C GLY A 14 0.50 -0.32 6.47
N LEU A 15 1.78 -0.72 6.60
CA LEU A 15 2.34 -1.84 5.82
C LEU A 15 1.69 -3.17 6.22
N GLU A 16 1.52 -3.41 7.52
CA GLU A 16 0.92 -4.66 8.01
C GLU A 16 -0.55 -4.77 7.61
N PHE A 17 -1.30 -3.67 7.60
CA PHE A 17 -2.66 -3.67 7.06
C PHE A 17 -2.69 -4.03 5.58
N CYS A 18 -1.75 -3.53 4.78
CA CYS A 18 -1.64 -3.95 3.38
C CYS A 18 -1.49 -5.48 3.27
N ASN A 19 -0.66 -6.08 4.14
CA ASN A 19 -0.43 -7.52 4.15
C ASN A 19 -1.68 -8.30 4.55
N GLN A 20 -2.32 -7.96 5.66
CA GLN A 20 -3.50 -8.67 6.16
C GLN A 20 -4.68 -8.59 5.20
N TYR A 21 -4.94 -7.41 4.64
CA TYR A 21 -6.08 -7.24 3.74
C TYR A 21 -5.82 -7.87 2.37
N ALA A 22 -4.60 -7.81 1.84
CA ALA A 22 -4.26 -8.56 0.62
C ALA A 22 -4.36 -10.07 0.84
N ALA A 23 -3.89 -10.59 1.98
CA ALA A 23 -4.06 -11.99 2.36
C ALA A 23 -5.54 -12.39 2.50
N ALA A 24 -6.40 -11.45 2.90
CA ALA A 24 -7.86 -11.62 2.93
C ALA A 24 -8.55 -11.44 1.55
N GLY A 25 -7.79 -11.25 0.47
CA GLY A 25 -8.31 -11.13 -0.90
C GLY A 25 -8.87 -9.76 -1.26
N TRP A 26 -8.56 -8.71 -0.50
CA TRP A 26 -8.96 -7.34 -0.82
C TRP A 26 -7.97 -6.70 -1.78
N ARG A 27 -8.48 -5.80 -2.64
CA ARG A 27 -7.60 -4.88 -3.38
C ARG A 27 -7.17 -3.75 -2.45
N VAL A 28 -5.87 -3.51 -2.39
CA VAL A 28 -5.23 -2.50 -1.54
C VAL A 28 -4.59 -1.45 -2.43
N LEU A 29 -5.05 -0.21 -2.29
CA LEU A 29 -4.40 0.98 -2.83
C LEU A 29 -3.49 1.54 -1.73
N ALA A 30 -2.20 1.19 -1.79
CA ALA A 30 -1.21 1.50 -0.77
C ALA A 30 -0.48 2.80 -1.12
N CYS A 31 -0.67 3.82 -0.28
CA CYS A 31 -0.11 5.14 -0.50
C CYS A 31 1.11 5.41 0.37
N CYS A 32 2.19 5.90 -0.23
CA CYS A 32 3.37 6.41 0.47
C CYS A 32 3.98 7.59 -0.29
N ARG A 33 4.88 8.35 0.35
CA ARG A 33 5.48 9.55 -0.28
C ARG A 33 6.39 9.22 -1.46
N GLU A 34 7.21 8.18 -1.33
CA GLU A 34 8.22 7.81 -2.32
C GLU A 34 8.16 6.30 -2.62
N PRO A 35 7.23 5.85 -3.50
CA PRO A 35 7.06 4.43 -3.82
C PRO A 35 8.33 3.74 -4.29
N SER A 36 9.20 4.44 -5.04
CA SER A 36 10.48 3.90 -5.51
C SER A 36 11.47 3.58 -4.40
N LYS A 37 11.30 4.14 -3.19
CA LYS A 37 12.15 3.90 -2.01
C LYS A 37 11.45 3.04 -0.94
N ALA A 38 10.25 2.55 -1.22
CA ALA A 38 9.41 1.82 -0.27
C ALA A 38 9.70 0.32 -0.29
N ASP A 39 10.95 -0.10 0.00
CA ASP A 39 11.43 -1.48 -0.21
C ASP A 39 10.51 -2.56 0.39
N ALA A 40 10.04 -2.36 1.62
CA ALA A 40 9.17 -3.32 2.29
C ALA A 40 7.79 -3.40 1.62
N LEU A 41 7.25 -2.26 1.19
CA LEU A 41 5.97 -2.20 0.48
C LEU A 41 6.08 -2.77 -0.94
N ASN A 42 7.18 -2.51 -1.65
CA ASN A 42 7.46 -3.10 -2.96
C ASN A 42 7.59 -4.63 -2.88
N LYS A 43 8.31 -5.15 -1.89
CA LYS A 43 8.40 -6.60 -1.65
C LYS A 43 7.03 -7.21 -1.36
N LEU A 44 6.19 -6.49 -0.61
CA LEU A 44 4.83 -6.95 -0.33
C LEU A 44 3.93 -6.93 -1.57
N ALA A 45 4.02 -5.89 -2.40
CA ALA A 45 3.27 -5.83 -3.65
C ALA A 45 3.70 -6.92 -4.64
N ALA A 46 4.99 -7.25 -4.70
CA ALA A 46 5.48 -8.38 -5.48
C ALA A 46 4.92 -9.74 -5.01
N ARG A 47 4.56 -9.86 -3.72
CA ARG A 47 3.87 -11.05 -3.18
C ARG A 47 2.39 -11.11 -3.60
N TYR A 48 1.77 -9.96 -3.82
CA TYR A 48 0.35 -9.83 -4.14
C TYR A 48 0.12 -8.93 -5.38
N PRO A 49 0.65 -9.30 -6.56
CA PRO A 49 0.73 -8.42 -7.72
C PRO A 49 -0.63 -7.95 -8.26
N ASP A 50 -1.67 -8.78 -8.10
CA ASP A 50 -3.03 -8.45 -8.56
C ASP A 50 -3.87 -7.68 -7.52
N LEU A 51 -3.39 -7.60 -6.28
CA LEU A 51 -4.15 -7.06 -5.15
C LEU A 51 -3.56 -5.76 -4.61
N ILE A 52 -2.24 -5.57 -4.61
CA ILE A 52 -1.61 -4.38 -4.04
C ILE A 52 -1.10 -3.46 -5.15
N GLN A 53 -1.54 -2.21 -5.11
CA GLN A 53 -1.08 -1.15 -6.00
C GLN A 53 -0.48 -0.02 -5.19
N LEU A 54 0.72 0.43 -5.58
CA LEU A 54 1.40 1.54 -4.91
C LEU A 54 1.04 2.86 -5.56
N HIS A 55 0.79 3.87 -4.74
CA HIS A 55 0.56 5.24 -5.18
C HIS A 55 1.43 6.21 -4.40
N ALA A 56 2.00 7.20 -5.11
CA ALA A 56 2.62 8.34 -4.47
C ALA A 56 1.54 9.24 -3.86
N LEU A 57 1.67 9.58 -2.58
CA LEU A 57 0.75 10.49 -1.89
C LEU A 57 1.44 11.17 -0.70
N THR A 58 1.30 12.48 -0.64
CA THR A 58 1.59 13.29 0.53
C THR A 58 0.27 13.86 1.04
N VAL A 59 -0.15 13.49 2.25
CA VAL A 59 -1.49 13.86 2.78
C VAL A 59 -1.69 15.35 3.02
N THR A 60 -0.60 16.12 3.11
CA THR A 60 -0.59 17.58 3.28
C THR A 60 -0.47 18.31 1.94
N ASP A 61 -0.42 17.59 0.82
CA ASP A 61 -0.41 18.18 -0.51
C ASP A 61 -1.85 18.21 -1.04
N HIS A 62 -2.36 19.43 -1.26
CA HIS A 62 -3.74 19.70 -1.70
C HIS A 62 -3.81 20.19 -3.16
N ALA A 63 -2.69 20.16 -3.88
CA ALA A 63 -2.59 20.59 -5.26
C ALA A 63 -3.49 19.81 -6.23
#